data_AF-A0A925AG81-F1
#
_entry.id   AF-A0A925AG81-F1
#
_cell.length_a   1.000
_cell.length_b   1.000
_cell.length_c   1.000
_cell.angle_alpha   90.00
_cell.angle_beta   90.00
_cell.angle_gamma   90.00
#
_symmetry.space_group_name_H-M   'P 1'
#
loop_
_entity.id
_entity.type
_entity.pdbx_description
1 polymer ?
#
loop_
_entity_poly.entity_id
_entity_poly.type
_entity_poly.pdbx_seq_one_letter_code
_entity_poly.pdbx_strand_id
1 'polypeptide(L)'
;MSSAANTSLTLLTTDSRAKFRFVFWIVVYVLGMVLTFLSWSAICIWLAVVLPRFEEIFRDFGVRPPWAARFSLSASSWFNGSNLAGSVPGWMILVPSGVLIAAALSALGWYERHRAPAATLLMILAIGGITMLGVSYVSIYLTLNEMTASLQGGKL
;
A
#
# COMPACT_ATOMS: atom_id res chain seq x y z
N MET A 1 27.78 42.93 -31.68
CA MET A 1 26.83 43.10 -30.56
C MET A 1 25.78 41.98 -30.42
N SER A 2 25.56 41.07 -31.38
CA SER A 2 24.54 39.99 -31.21
C SER A 2 24.98 38.80 -30.35
N SER A 3 26.29 38.59 -30.13
CA SER A 3 26.81 37.45 -29.36
C SER A 3 26.49 37.54 -27.85
N ALA A 4 26.45 38.74 -27.28
CA ALA A 4 26.12 38.94 -25.87
C ALA A 4 24.64 38.66 -25.56
N ALA A 5 23.73 38.97 -26.50
CA ALA A 5 22.29 38.75 -26.34
C ALA A 5 21.90 37.27 -26.38
N ASN A 6 22.62 36.44 -27.15
CA ASN A 6 22.36 35.00 -27.23
C ASN A 6 22.82 34.25 -25.97
N THR A 7 23.83 34.77 -25.28
CA THR A 7 24.40 34.15 -24.07
C THR A 7 23.52 34.38 -22.84
N SER A 8 22.89 35.55 -22.74
CA SER A 8 21.93 35.86 -21.68
C SER A 8 20.60 35.11 -21.85
N LEU A 9 20.14 34.92 -23.10
CA LEU A 9 18.93 34.14 -23.37
C LEU A 9 19.11 32.65 -23.03
N THR A 10 20.29 32.09 -23.32
CA THR A 10 20.59 30.69 -22.98
C THR A 10 20.64 30.46 -21.47
N LEU A 11 21.27 31.36 -20.70
CA LEU A 11 21.32 31.28 -19.23
C LEU A 11 19.94 31.31 -18.56
N LEU A 12 19.03 32.17 -19.07
CA LEU A 12 17.65 32.26 -18.58
C LEU A 12 16.85 30.97 -18.83
N THR A 13 17.10 30.29 -19.97
CA THR A 13 16.40 29.03 -20.29
C THR A 13 16.93 27.82 -19.53
N THR A 14 18.21 27.80 -19.15
CA THR A 14 18.79 26.71 -18.36
C THR A 14 18.32 26.74 -16.91
N ASP A 15 18.17 27.92 -16.30
CA ASP A 15 17.70 28.05 -14.92
C ASP A 15 16.22 27.64 -14.77
N SER A 16 15.36 28.00 -15.73
CA SER A 16 13.94 27.63 -15.66
C SER A 16 13.71 26.11 -15.80
N ARG A 17 14.49 25.44 -16.65
CA ARG A 17 14.42 23.98 -16.82
C ARG A 17 14.91 23.22 -15.58
N ALA A 18 15.94 23.73 -14.90
CA ALA A 18 16.45 23.14 -13.67
C ALA A 18 15.41 23.22 -12.53
N LYS A 19 14.80 24.40 -12.35
CA LYS A 19 13.73 24.61 -11.36
C LYS A 19 12.51 23.73 -11.64
N PHE A 20 12.08 23.63 -12.90
CA PHE A 20 10.96 22.76 -13.27
C PHE A 20 11.24 21.28 -12.96
N ARG A 21 12.42 20.77 -13.30
CA ARG A 21 12.82 19.39 -12.98
C ARG A 21 12.82 19.16 -11.47
N PHE A 22 13.33 20.10 -10.68
CA PHE A 22 13.37 19.99 -9.23
C PHE A 22 11.96 19.91 -8.62
N VAL A 23 11.06 20.81 -9.02
CA VAL A 23 9.66 20.81 -8.56
C VAL A 23 8.93 19.54 -8.98
N PHE A 24 9.10 19.09 -10.23
CA PHE A 24 8.49 17.87 -10.73
C PHE A 24 8.86 16.65 -9.87
N TRP A 25 10.15 16.47 -9.55
CA TRP A 25 10.58 15.37 -8.71
C TRP A 25 10.01 15.48 -7.29
N ILE A 26 9.98 16.68 -6.69
CA ILE A 26 9.37 16.87 -5.37
C ILE A 26 7.91 16.41 -5.36
N VAL A 27 7.12 16.82 -6.35
CA VAL A 27 5.70 16.43 -6.46
C VAL A 27 5.56 14.92 -6.56
N VAL A 28 6.37 14.25 -7.39
CA VAL A 28 6.34 12.78 -7.53
C VAL A 28 6.67 12.07 -6.21
N TYR A 29 7.68 12.55 -5.47
CA TYR A 29 8.05 11.98 -4.18
C TYR A 29 6.97 12.15 -3.12
N VAL A 30 6.44 13.37 -2.99
CA VAL A 30 5.37 13.66 -2.02
C VAL A 30 4.14 12.83 -2.36
N LEU A 31 3.75 12.75 -3.63
CA LEU A 31 2.62 11.96 -4.07
C LEU A 31 2.82 10.46 -3.79
N GLY A 32 3.98 9.91 -4.14
CA GLY A 32 4.31 8.50 -3.90
C GLY A 32 4.34 8.13 -2.41
N MET A 33 4.90 9.01 -1.57
CA MET A 33 4.90 8.84 -0.12
C MET A 33 3.48 8.83 0.44
N VAL A 34 2.64 9.80 0.06
CA VAL A 34 1.25 9.89 0.51
C VAL A 34 0.45 8.67 0.08
N LEU A 35 0.56 8.24 -1.18
CA LEU A 35 -0.15 7.06 -1.69
C LEU A 35 0.28 5.78 -0.98
N THR A 36 1.58 5.62 -0.71
CA THR A 36 2.11 4.47 0.03
C THR A 36 1.56 4.45 1.45
N PHE A 37 1.58 5.60 2.14
CA PHE A 37 1.09 5.72 3.50
C PHE A 37 -0.43 5.47 3.60
N LEU A 38 -1.21 6.01 2.65
CA LEU A 38 -2.65 5.76 2.57
C LEU A 38 -2.95 4.28 2.31
N SER A 39 -2.24 3.64 1.38
CA SER A 39 -2.43 2.21 1.09
C SER A 39 -2.12 1.34 2.31
N TRP A 40 -0.98 1.58 2.96
CA TRP A 40 -0.58 0.83 4.16
C TRP A 40 -1.53 1.02 5.34
N SER A 41 -1.97 2.25 5.59
CA SER A 41 -2.93 2.53 6.67
C SER A 41 -4.29 1.89 6.39
N ALA A 42 -4.78 1.93 5.15
CA ALA A 42 -6.01 1.25 4.75
C ALA A 42 -5.93 -0.28 4.96
N ILE A 43 -4.81 -0.91 4.58
CA ILE A 43 -4.59 -2.35 4.81
C ILE A 43 -4.59 -2.68 6.30
N CYS A 44 -3.91 -1.88 7.11
CA CYS A 44 -3.85 -2.08 8.56
C CYS A 44 -5.23 -1.98 9.22
N ILE A 45 -6.02 -0.96 8.85
CA ILE A 45 -7.39 -0.79 9.35
C ILE A 45 -8.27 -1.97 8.91
N TRP A 46 -8.14 -2.41 7.67
CA TRP A 46 -8.89 -3.54 7.15
C TRP A 46 -8.57 -4.85 7.90
N LEU A 47 -7.29 -5.16 8.11
CA LEU A 47 -6.86 -6.33 8.89
C LEU A 47 -7.30 -6.26 10.35
N ALA A 48 -7.29 -5.07 10.96
CA ALA A 48 -7.64 -4.88 12.36
C ALA A 48 -9.15 -4.95 12.63
N VAL A 49 -9.97 -4.34 11.76
CA VAL A 49 -11.39 -4.11 12.02
C VAL A 49 -12.30 -5.01 11.19
N VAL A 50 -12.00 -5.16 9.90
CA VAL A 50 -12.92 -5.82 8.96
C VAL A 50 -12.84 -7.33 9.09
N LEU A 51 -11.63 -7.89 9.24
CA LEU A 51 -11.45 -9.34 9.34
C LEU A 51 -12.06 -10.03 10.56
N PRO A 52 -11.92 -9.53 11.80
CA PRO A 52 -12.52 -10.21 12.96
C PRO A 52 -14.06 -10.26 12.85
N ARG A 53 -14.68 -9.26 12.22
CA ARG A 53 -16.13 -9.29 11.93
C ARG A 53 -16.52 -10.39 10.96
N PHE A 54 -15.68 -10.67 9.97
CA PHE A 54 -15.92 -11.80 9.08
C PHE A 54 -15.83 -13.14 9.81
N GLU A 55 -14.90 -13.29 10.75
CA GLU A 55 -14.80 -14.50 11.58
C GLU A 55 -16.08 -14.79 12.36
N GLU A 56 -16.64 -13.76 13.01
CA GLU A 56 -17.94 -13.83 13.71
C GLU A 56 -19.04 -14.32 12.77
N ILE A 57 -19.12 -13.73 11.56
CA ILE A 57 -20.12 -14.10 10.56
C ILE A 57 -19.98 -15.56 10.11
N PHE A 58 -18.77 -16.04 9.80
CA PHE A 58 -18.57 -17.44 9.41
C PHE A 58 -18.94 -18.41 10.52
N ARG A 59 -18.65 -18.03 11.77
CA ARG A 59 -19.01 -18.82 12.95
C ARG A 59 -20.53 -18.91 13.11
N ASP A 60 -21.24 -17.82 12.91
CA ASP A 60 -22.70 -17.76 13.01
C ASP A 60 -23.40 -18.58 11.92
N PHE A 61 -22.81 -18.66 10.72
CA PHE A 61 -23.33 -19.50 9.64
C PHE A 61 -22.91 -20.97 9.73
N GLY A 62 -21.98 -21.33 10.62
CA GLY A 62 -21.44 -22.70 10.73
C GLY A 62 -20.70 -23.19 9.47
N VAL A 63 -20.44 -22.29 8.52
CA VAL A 63 -19.77 -22.60 7.25
C VAL A 63 -18.27 -22.49 7.45
N ARG A 64 -17.55 -23.53 7.03
CA ARG A 64 -16.09 -23.51 7.06
C ARG A 64 -15.58 -22.46 6.07
N PRO A 65 -14.80 -21.46 6.51
CA PRO A 65 -14.30 -20.44 5.61
C PRO A 65 -13.47 -21.08 4.48
N PRO A 66 -13.59 -20.57 3.24
CA PRO A 66 -12.80 -21.03 2.11
C PRO A 66 -11.30 -20.82 2.38
N TRP A 67 -10.45 -21.58 1.68
CA TRP A 67 -9.00 -21.62 1.94
C TRP A 67 -8.34 -20.23 1.93
N ALA A 68 -8.78 -19.34 1.02
CA ALA A 68 -8.31 -17.97 0.95
C ALA A 68 -8.70 -17.15 2.19
N ALA A 69 -9.94 -17.30 2.68
CA ALA A 69 -10.41 -16.64 3.89
C ALA A 69 -9.67 -17.14 5.15
N ARG A 70 -9.32 -18.44 5.21
CA ARG A 70 -8.51 -19.00 6.32
C ARG A 70 -7.11 -18.39 6.36
N PHE A 71 -6.47 -18.20 5.19
CA PHE A 71 -5.17 -17.57 5.13
C PHE A 71 -5.24 -16.11 5.62
N SER A 72 -6.25 -15.37 5.16
CA SER A 72 -6.46 -13.98 5.59
C SER A 72 -6.78 -13.90 7.09
N LEU A 73 -7.60 -14.81 7.63
CA LEU A 73 -7.88 -14.91 9.08
C LEU A 73 -6.63 -15.26 9.88
N SER A 74 -5.78 -16.15 9.38
CA SER A 74 -4.48 -16.45 10.00
C SER A 74 -3.55 -15.22 9.99
N ALA A 75 -3.56 -14.46 8.90
CA ALA A 75 -2.76 -13.24 8.78
C ALA A 75 -3.30 -12.13 9.70
N SER A 76 -4.62 -11.96 9.81
CA SER A 76 -5.25 -10.99 10.73
C SER A 76 -5.09 -11.39 12.19
N SER A 77 -5.21 -12.67 12.55
CA SER A 77 -4.98 -13.12 13.92
C SER A 77 -3.52 -12.94 14.35
N TRP A 78 -2.57 -13.13 13.45
CA TRP A 78 -1.18 -12.73 13.68
C TRP A 78 -1.03 -11.19 13.77
N PHE A 79 -1.70 -10.44 12.89
CA PHE A 79 -1.66 -8.96 12.89
C PHE A 79 -2.19 -8.36 14.19
N ASN A 80 -3.37 -8.80 14.65
CA ASN A 80 -4.00 -8.39 15.91
C ASN A 80 -3.37 -9.04 17.15
N GLY A 81 -2.48 -10.02 16.98
CA GLY A 81 -1.86 -10.75 18.08
C GLY A 81 -2.83 -11.64 18.87
N SER A 82 -3.93 -12.08 18.25
CA SER A 82 -4.89 -13.00 18.87
C SER A 82 -4.43 -14.46 18.83
N ASN A 83 -3.29 -14.77 18.20
CA ASN A 83 -2.64 -16.08 18.25
C ASN A 83 -1.89 -16.28 19.57
N LEU A 84 -2.22 -17.34 20.32
CA LEU A 84 -1.61 -17.70 21.62
C LEU A 84 -0.08 -17.95 21.57
N ALA A 85 0.53 -18.09 20.39
CA ALA A 85 1.94 -18.47 20.24
C ALA A 85 2.92 -17.29 20.04
N GLY A 86 2.43 -16.06 19.85
CA GLY A 86 3.27 -14.90 19.56
C GLY A 86 2.97 -13.73 20.49
N SER A 87 3.87 -13.44 21.42
CA SER A 87 3.72 -12.34 22.40
C SER A 87 3.77 -10.93 21.78
N VAL A 88 4.03 -10.81 20.47
CA VAL A 88 4.13 -9.53 19.77
C VAL A 88 3.08 -9.48 18.66
N PRO A 89 2.11 -8.56 18.73
CA PRO A 89 1.11 -8.41 17.68
C PRO A 89 1.77 -7.89 16.39
N GLY A 90 1.44 -8.51 15.25
CA GLY A 90 2.05 -8.22 13.96
C GLY A 90 1.94 -6.75 13.52
N TRP A 91 0.90 -6.03 13.97
CA TRP A 91 0.76 -4.59 13.70
C TRP A 91 1.91 -3.76 14.29
N MET A 92 2.47 -4.15 15.45
CA MET A 92 3.62 -3.48 16.07
C MET A 92 4.92 -3.66 15.27
N ILE A 93 4.97 -4.62 14.35
CA ILE A 93 6.14 -4.85 13.49
C ILE A 93 5.89 -4.28 12.09
N LEU A 94 4.71 -4.51 11.53
CA LEU A 94 4.36 -4.09 10.17
C LEU A 94 4.24 -2.57 10.02
N VAL A 95 3.63 -1.88 11.00
CA VAL A 95 3.46 -0.43 10.91
C VAL A 95 4.81 0.29 10.99
N PRO A 96 5.70 0.01 11.98
CA PRO A 96 6.99 0.68 12.03
C PRO A 96 7.90 0.31 10.86
N SER A 97 7.88 -0.95 10.40
CA SER A 97 8.69 -1.36 9.25
C SER A 97 8.24 -0.68 7.96
N GLY A 98 6.94 -0.58 7.69
CA GLY A 98 6.40 0.16 6.54
C GLY A 98 6.80 1.63 6.57
N VAL A 99 6.71 2.28 7.74
CA VAL A 99 7.14 3.69 7.93
C VAL A 99 8.65 3.83 7.74
N LEU A 100 9.46 2.95 8.31
CA LEU A 100 10.92 2.98 8.18
C LEU A 100 11.36 2.76 6.73
N ILE A 101 10.72 1.84 6.00
CA ILE A 101 11.02 1.59 4.59
C ILE A 101 10.65 2.81 3.74
N ALA A 102 9.47 3.39 3.95
CA ALA A 102 9.05 4.60 3.24
C ALA A 102 10.00 5.78 3.52
N ALA A 103 10.39 5.97 4.79
CA ALA A 103 11.34 7.01 5.18
C ALA A 103 12.75 6.76 4.60
N ALA A 104 13.24 5.52 4.64
CA ALA A 104 14.54 5.15 4.09
C ALA A 104 14.59 5.35 2.57
N LEU A 105 13.54 4.95 1.85
CA LEU A 105 13.41 5.18 0.41
C LEU A 105 13.31 6.67 0.08
N SER A 106 12.60 7.45 0.89
CA SER A 106 12.52 8.91 0.71
C SER A 106 13.88 9.58 0.94
N ALA A 107 14.63 9.14 1.94
CA ALA A 107 15.98 9.63 2.22
C ALA A 107 16.98 9.24 1.11
N LEU A 108 16.88 8.02 0.57
CA LEU A 108 17.65 7.57 -0.60
C LEU A 108 17.38 8.44 -1.83
N GLY A 109 16.16 8.97 -1.97
CA GLY A 109 15.76 9.87 -3.05
C GLY A 109 16.43 11.24 -3.06
N TRP A 110 17.12 11.64 -1.98
CA TRP A 110 17.88 12.89 -1.93
C TRP A 110 19.21 12.83 -2.69
N TYR A 111 19.77 11.64 -2.93
CA TYR A 111 20.97 11.49 -3.75
C TYR A 111 20.61 11.40 -5.23
N GLU A 112 21.18 12.28 -6.08
CA GLU A 112 20.86 12.35 -7.52
C GLU A 112 21.00 11.01 -8.25
N ARG A 113 21.97 10.18 -7.85
CA ARG A 113 22.22 8.86 -8.43
C ARG A 113 21.11 7.85 -8.13
N HIS A 114 20.41 7.99 -7.01
CA HIS A 114 19.43 7.02 -6.52
C HIS A 114 17.98 7.52 -6.63
N ARG A 115 17.78 8.73 -7.19
CA ARG A 115 16.48 9.38 -7.31
C ARG A 115 15.49 8.62 -8.19
N ALA A 116 15.94 8.01 -9.28
CA ALA A 116 15.09 7.19 -10.14
C ALA A 116 14.72 5.83 -9.50
N PRO A 117 15.67 5.01 -9.00
CA PRO A 117 15.33 3.71 -8.41
C PRO A 117 14.52 3.83 -7.11
N ALA A 118 14.75 4.86 -6.29
CA ALA A 118 13.96 5.07 -5.08
C ALA A 118 12.49 5.41 -5.41
N ALA A 119 12.26 6.24 -6.42
CA ALA A 119 10.91 6.57 -6.88
C ALA A 119 10.20 5.34 -7.49
N THR A 120 10.90 4.51 -8.28
CA THR A 120 10.28 3.29 -8.84
C THR A 120 9.93 2.29 -7.74
N LEU A 121 10.79 2.12 -6.73
CA LEU A 121 10.50 1.25 -5.60
C LEU A 121 9.30 1.73 -4.78
N LEU A 122 9.18 3.04 -4.51
CA LEU A 122 8.01 3.61 -3.84
C LEU A 122 6.73 3.36 -4.64
N MET A 123 6.77 3.54 -5.96
CA MET A 123 5.61 3.29 -6.83
C MET A 123 5.24 1.82 -6.87
N ILE A 124 6.21 0.90 -6.94
CA ILE A 124 5.97 -0.54 -6.86
C ILE A 124 5.33 -0.89 -5.51
N LEU A 125 5.81 -0.30 -4.41
CA LEU A 125 5.25 -0.54 -3.08
C LEU A 125 3.80 -0.04 -2.99
N ALA A 126 3.51 1.13 -3.55
CA ALA A 126 2.17 1.70 -3.61
C ALA A 126 1.22 0.84 -4.46
N ILE A 127 1.65 0.43 -5.66
CA ILE A 127 0.88 -0.46 -6.54
C ILE A 127 0.67 -1.82 -5.87
N GLY A 128 1.69 -2.36 -5.19
CA GLY A 128 1.60 -3.58 -4.40
C GLY A 128 0.55 -3.48 -3.29
N GLY A 129 0.51 -2.36 -2.57
CA GLY A 129 -0.51 -2.10 -1.56
C GLY A 129 -1.92 -2.05 -2.15
N ILE A 130 -2.10 -1.30 -3.24
CA ILE A 130 -3.40 -1.16 -3.93
C ILE A 130 -3.88 -2.52 -4.47
N THR A 131 -3.00 -3.30 -5.09
CA THR A 131 -3.34 -4.62 -5.63
C THR A 131 -3.71 -5.60 -4.52
N MET A 132 -3.01 -5.59 -3.38
CA MET A 132 -3.41 -6.38 -2.22
C MET A 132 -4.81 -6.01 -1.70
N LEU A 133 -5.15 -4.72 -1.64
CA LEU A 133 -6.50 -4.28 -1.29
C LEU A 133 -7.53 -4.78 -2.30
N GLY A 134 -7.22 -4.73 -3.60
CA GLY A 134 -8.09 -5.25 -4.65
C GLY A 134 -8.34 -6.74 -4.53
N VAL A 135 -7.30 -7.55 -4.33
CA VAL A 135 -7.43 -9.01 -4.13
C VAL A 135 -8.23 -9.32 -2.87
N SER A 136 -7.99 -8.58 -1.80
CA SER A 136 -8.72 -8.69 -0.53
C SER A 136 -10.22 -8.40 -0.70
N TYR A 137 -10.55 -7.34 -1.45
CA TYR A 137 -11.93 -6.98 -1.77
C TYR A 137 -12.63 -8.06 -2.62
N VAL A 138 -11.97 -8.55 -3.67
CA VAL A 138 -12.52 -9.62 -4.53
C VAL A 138 -12.74 -10.91 -3.72
N SER A 139 -11.81 -11.26 -2.83
CA SER A 139 -11.95 -12.43 -1.96
C SER A 139 -13.18 -12.33 -1.06
N ILE A 140 -13.45 -11.15 -0.49
CA ILE A 140 -14.68 -10.93 0.30
C ILE A 140 -15.91 -11.10 -0.58
N TYR A 141 -15.91 -10.48 -1.77
CA TYR A 141 -17.05 -10.52 -2.67
C TYR A 141 -17.42 -11.94 -3.10
N LEU A 142 -16.42 -12.75 -3.48
CA LEU A 142 -16.62 -14.15 -3.82
C LEU A 142 -17.23 -14.92 -2.65
N THR A 143 -16.73 -14.68 -1.44
CA THR A 143 -17.23 -15.38 -0.25
C THR A 143 -18.67 -14.99 0.10
N LEU A 144 -19.03 -13.70 -0.06
CA LEU A 144 -20.41 -13.23 0.10
C LEU A 144 -21.35 -13.85 -0.95
N ASN A 145 -20.86 -14.03 -2.18
CA ASN A 145 -21.63 -14.66 -3.24
C ASN A 145 -21.90 -16.14 -2.95
N GLU A 146 -20.91 -16.88 -2.43
CA GLU A 146 -21.07 -18.26 -1.96
C GLU A 146 -22.10 -18.37 -0.82
N MET A 147 -22.07 -17.46 0.16
CA MET A 147 -23.06 -17.42 1.23
C MET A 147 -24.47 -17.18 0.67
N THR A 148 -24.62 -16.24 -0.26
CA THR A 148 -25.92 -15.91 -0.87
C THR A 148 -26.46 -17.11 -1.67
N ALA A 149 -25.60 -17.80 -2.43
CA ALA A 149 -25.98 -19.00 -3.16
C ALA A 149 -26.43 -20.13 -2.23
N SER A 150 -25.77 -20.31 -1.08
CA SER A 150 -26.15 -21.30 -0.08
C SER A 150 -27.53 -21.01 0.55
N LEU A 151 -27.84 -19.73 0.80
CA LEU A 151 -29.14 -19.29 1.36
C LEU A 151 -30.29 -19.46 0.36
N GLN A 152 -30.00 -19.39 -0.95
CA GLN A 152 -30.98 -19.60 -2.01
C GLN A 152 -31.23 -21.09 -2.33
N GLY A 153 -30.68 -22.02 -1.53
CA GLY A 153 -30.82 -23.45 -1.76
C GLY A 153 -29.98 -23.98 -2.93
N GLY A 154 -29.02 -23.19 -3.41
CA GLY A 154 -28.03 -23.63 -4.38
C GLY A 154 -27.14 -24.71 -3.75
N LYS A 155 -27.18 -25.92 -4.31
CA LYS A 155 -26.26 -27.00 -3.90
C LYS A 155 -24.83 -26.59 -4.26
N LEU A 156 -23.97 -26.61 -3.25
CA LEU A 156 -22.51 -26.44 -3.33
C LEU A 156 -21.89 -27.43 -4.34
#